data_AF-A0A931B5B1-F1
#
_entry.id   AF-A0A931B5B1-F1
#
_cell.length_a   1.000
_cell.length_b   1.000
_cell.length_c   1.000
_cell.angle_alpha   90.00
_cell.angle_beta   90.00
_cell.angle_gamma   90.00
#
_symmetry.space_group_name_H-M   'P 1'
#
loop_
_entity.id
_entity.type
_entity.pdbx_description
1 polymer ?
#
loop_
_entity_poly.entity_id
_entity_poly.type
_entity_poly.pdbx_seq_one_letter_code
_entity_poly.pdbx_strand_id
1 'polypeptide(L)'
;MSTSTPSPSGSADPLAPLGELPGVAEAVAEARRAVDRLYGHRVMRRRADEVTAEAALRGARASAALEGADWPLEEVRRRTDYSQDPDARLVGGALRLSVEAGQLLGTWRHSPLQVLARLHLLAVGDATGPAVGRPRQNGEPSEELFRHQVVATEKPETRPDTPPLSDFSLPPAPPVAEVSARLDTLADLLASRGGTKHPNERTAPALVVAAVVHGELMTLRPFVNANGLVARAAQRIVLIAEGLDPKAICPMEVGLAELGTDAYRAALAGYGSGTAEGMTTWIIHCAQALRLGVRESTAVCEAMQRGMA
;
A
#
# COMPACT_ATOMS: atom_id res chain seq x y z
N MET A 1 26.87 -44.73 -14.67
CA MET A 1 25.70 -44.43 -13.83
C MET A 1 25.70 -42.93 -13.58
N SER A 2 24.98 -42.17 -14.41
CA SER A 2 24.88 -40.72 -14.28
C SER A 2 23.84 -40.39 -13.22
N THR A 3 24.27 -39.87 -12.08
CA THR A 3 23.39 -39.34 -11.04
C THR A 3 22.88 -37.98 -11.49
N SER A 4 21.70 -37.97 -12.09
CA SER A 4 20.91 -36.76 -12.31
C SER A 4 20.46 -36.20 -10.96
N THR A 5 21.01 -35.07 -10.56
CA THR A 5 20.51 -34.24 -9.47
C THR A 5 19.05 -33.85 -9.79
N PRO A 6 18.08 -34.04 -8.88
CA PRO A 6 16.73 -33.58 -9.12
C PRO A 6 16.72 -32.05 -9.19
N SER A 7 16.18 -31.50 -10.28
CA SER A 7 15.84 -30.08 -10.38
C SER A 7 14.91 -29.70 -9.23
N PRO A 8 15.03 -28.51 -8.61
CA PRO A 8 14.12 -28.07 -7.56
C PRO A 8 12.69 -28.07 -8.12
N SER A 9 11.83 -28.87 -7.51
CA SER A 9 10.38 -28.84 -7.69
C SER A 9 9.89 -27.40 -7.50
N GLY A 10 8.96 -26.96 -8.37
CA GLY A 10 8.41 -25.61 -8.38
C GLY A 10 8.18 -25.06 -6.98
N SER A 11 8.89 -23.98 -6.67
CA SER A 11 8.86 -23.34 -5.36
C SER A 11 7.42 -23.00 -5.00
N ALA A 12 6.93 -23.55 -3.88
CA ALA A 12 5.69 -23.08 -3.27
C ALA A 12 5.75 -21.55 -3.06
N ASP A 13 4.61 -20.87 -3.18
CA ASP A 13 4.49 -19.44 -2.94
C ASP A 13 4.96 -19.09 -1.52
N PRO A 14 6.08 -18.34 -1.36
CA PRO A 14 6.68 -18.11 -0.05
C PRO A 14 5.83 -17.21 0.85
N LEU A 15 4.84 -16.51 0.29
CA LEU A 15 3.92 -15.68 1.07
C LEU A 15 2.67 -16.44 1.53
N ALA A 16 2.43 -17.65 1.03
CA ALA A 16 1.25 -18.43 1.38
C ALA A 16 1.09 -18.70 2.89
N PRO A 17 2.15 -19.05 3.64
CA PRO A 17 2.03 -19.29 5.08
C PRO A 17 1.51 -18.09 5.88
N LEU A 18 1.72 -16.86 5.39
CA LEU A 18 1.22 -15.66 6.06
C LEU A 18 -0.32 -15.57 6.02
N GLY A 19 -0.96 -16.15 5.00
CA GLY A 19 -2.42 -16.22 4.90
C GLY A 19 -3.06 -17.19 5.90
N GLU A 20 -2.27 -18.09 6.47
CA GLU A 20 -2.71 -19.15 7.40
C GLU A 20 -2.52 -18.75 8.86
N LEU A 21 -1.89 -17.60 9.13
CA LEU A 21 -1.70 -17.09 10.48
C LEU A 21 -3.07 -16.87 11.18
N PRO A 22 -3.14 -17.07 12.50
CA PRO A 22 -4.38 -16.90 13.27
C PRO A 22 -5.07 -15.57 12.98
N GLY A 23 -6.35 -15.61 12.63
CA GLY A 23 -7.16 -14.42 12.31
C GLY A 23 -6.92 -13.80 10.94
N VAL A 24 -5.81 -14.08 10.24
CA VAL A 24 -5.51 -13.49 8.92
C VAL A 24 -6.50 -13.96 7.87
N ALA A 25 -6.79 -15.27 7.79
CA ALA A 25 -7.71 -15.82 6.80
C ALA A 25 -9.11 -15.18 6.89
N GLU A 26 -9.62 -14.97 8.10
CA GLU A 26 -10.91 -14.31 8.33
C GLU A 26 -10.86 -12.83 7.94
N ALA A 27 -9.84 -12.08 8.36
CA ALA A 27 -9.67 -10.67 8.01
C ALA A 27 -9.58 -10.46 6.49
N VAL A 28 -8.85 -11.33 5.79
CA VAL A 28 -8.74 -11.34 4.33
C VAL A 28 -10.09 -11.64 3.67
N ALA A 29 -10.83 -12.65 4.17
CA ALA A 29 -12.15 -13.00 3.65
C ALA A 29 -13.17 -11.87 3.86
N GLU A 30 -13.13 -11.16 4.99
CA GLU A 30 -13.96 -9.99 5.26
C GLU A 30 -13.64 -8.83 4.32
N ALA A 31 -12.35 -8.54 4.12
CA ALA A 31 -11.91 -7.51 3.20
C ALA A 31 -12.34 -7.82 1.76
N ARG A 32 -12.12 -9.05 1.28
CA ARG A 32 -12.60 -9.47 -0.04
C ARG A 32 -14.11 -9.36 -0.19
N ARG A 33 -14.89 -9.85 0.79
CA ARG A 33 -16.36 -9.71 0.77
C ARG A 33 -16.81 -8.26 0.70
N ALA A 34 -16.10 -7.33 1.36
CA ALA A 34 -16.41 -5.91 1.27
C ALA A 34 -16.15 -5.36 -0.14
N VAL A 35 -14.99 -5.68 -0.72
CA VAL A 35 -14.63 -5.29 -2.09
C VAL A 35 -15.62 -5.85 -3.12
N ASP A 36 -15.97 -7.14 -3.03
CA ASP A 36 -16.91 -7.78 -3.94
C ASP A 36 -18.31 -7.14 -3.86
N ARG A 37 -18.76 -6.74 -2.66
CA ARG A 37 -20.02 -6.00 -2.49
C ARG A 37 -19.97 -4.63 -3.16
N LEU A 38 -18.86 -3.90 -3.05
CA LEU A 38 -18.68 -2.61 -3.73
C LEU A 38 -18.73 -2.78 -5.25
N TYR A 39 -18.04 -3.78 -5.80
CA TYR A 39 -18.13 -4.11 -7.24
C TYR A 39 -19.55 -4.48 -7.68
N GLY A 40 -20.33 -5.11 -6.80
CA GLY A 40 -21.74 -5.43 -7.03
C GLY A 40 -22.69 -4.22 -6.98
N HIS A 41 -22.24 -3.06 -6.49
CA HIS A 41 -23.08 -1.88 -6.34
C HIS A 41 -23.62 -1.38 -7.69
N ARG A 42 -24.89 -0.95 -7.73
CA ARG A 42 -25.56 -0.59 -9.01
C ARG A 42 -24.86 0.52 -9.79
N VAL A 43 -24.27 1.49 -9.08
CA VAL A 43 -23.53 2.63 -9.68
C VAL A 43 -22.29 2.15 -10.43
N MET A 44 -21.63 1.09 -9.95
CA MET A 44 -20.44 0.51 -10.60
C MET A 44 -20.71 -0.03 -12.01
N ARG A 45 -21.98 -0.27 -12.37
CA ARG A 45 -22.36 -0.72 -13.72
C ARG A 45 -22.37 0.41 -14.75
N ARG A 46 -22.51 1.66 -14.32
CA ARG A 46 -22.73 2.82 -15.22
C ARG A 46 -21.72 3.95 -15.04
N ARG A 47 -21.18 4.12 -13.83
CA ARG A 47 -20.34 5.26 -13.43
C ARG A 47 -19.05 4.80 -12.75
N ALA A 48 -18.52 3.64 -13.16
CA ALA A 48 -17.31 3.08 -12.57
C ALA A 48 -16.12 4.06 -12.65
N ASP A 49 -15.97 4.74 -13.77
CA ASP A 49 -14.85 5.66 -14.01
C ASP A 49 -14.92 6.88 -13.07
N GLU A 50 -16.13 7.36 -12.79
CA GLU A 50 -16.35 8.46 -11.83
C GLU A 50 -16.04 8.01 -10.40
N VAL A 51 -16.42 6.78 -10.02
CA VAL A 51 -16.07 6.22 -8.71
C VAL A 51 -14.56 6.01 -8.60
N THR A 52 -13.89 5.54 -9.66
CA THR A 52 -12.43 5.41 -9.71
C THR A 52 -11.75 6.78 -9.56
N ALA A 53 -12.23 7.81 -10.24
CA ALA A 53 -11.68 9.17 -10.12
C ALA A 53 -11.84 9.72 -8.69
N GLU A 54 -13.02 9.56 -8.08
CA GLU A 54 -13.29 10.00 -6.71
C GLU A 54 -12.49 9.20 -5.66
N ALA A 55 -12.27 7.91 -5.89
CA ALA A 55 -11.42 7.06 -5.06
C ALA A 55 -9.95 7.47 -5.16
N ALA A 56 -9.44 7.75 -6.37
CA ALA A 56 -8.07 8.22 -6.58
C ALA A 56 -7.82 9.57 -5.88
N LEU A 57 -8.77 10.51 -6.00
CA LEU A 57 -8.69 11.83 -5.37
C LEU A 57 -8.65 11.71 -3.82
N ARG A 58 -9.52 10.89 -3.24
CA ARG A 58 -9.57 10.67 -1.78
C ARG A 58 -8.36 9.93 -1.25
N GLY A 59 -7.92 8.89 -1.97
CA GLY A 59 -6.69 8.17 -1.65
C GLY A 59 -5.49 9.10 -1.65
N ALA A 60 -5.33 9.94 -2.68
CA ALA A 60 -4.28 10.95 -2.75
C ALA A 60 -4.33 11.93 -1.57
N ARG A 61 -5.50 12.49 -1.27
CA ARG A 61 -5.71 13.40 -0.14
C ARG A 61 -5.30 12.75 1.19
N ALA A 62 -5.82 11.55 1.47
CA ALA A 62 -5.52 10.84 2.71
C ALA A 62 -4.04 10.46 2.81
N SER A 63 -3.43 10.05 1.69
CA SER A 63 -2.00 9.77 1.59
C SER A 63 -1.16 11.01 1.89
N ALA A 64 -1.56 12.20 1.43
CA ALA A 64 -0.88 13.46 1.74
C ALA A 64 -1.08 13.90 3.19
N ALA A 65 -2.28 13.70 3.74
CA ALA A 65 -2.58 14.00 5.15
C ALA A 65 -1.70 13.19 6.12
N LEU A 66 -1.44 11.91 5.80
CA LEU A 66 -0.50 11.07 6.55
C LEU A 66 0.95 11.57 6.54
N GLU A 67 1.31 12.43 5.56
CA GLU A 67 2.61 13.10 5.48
C GLU A 67 2.57 14.56 5.97
N GLY A 68 1.44 15.02 6.52
CA GLY A 68 1.29 16.35 7.14
C GLY A 68 0.46 17.36 6.37
N ALA A 69 0.03 17.06 5.13
CA ALA A 69 -0.77 17.97 4.31
C ALA A 69 -2.26 17.61 4.32
N ASP A 70 -2.97 17.93 5.41
CA ASP A 70 -4.42 17.66 5.54
C ASP A 70 -5.27 18.80 4.96
N TRP A 71 -5.55 18.71 3.66
CA TRP A 71 -6.39 19.68 2.97
C TRP A 71 -7.85 19.22 2.91
N PRO A 72 -8.84 20.12 2.97
CA PRO A 72 -10.22 19.77 2.64
C PRO A 72 -10.34 19.20 1.23
N LEU A 73 -11.19 18.19 1.02
CA LEU A 73 -11.35 17.55 -0.29
C LEU A 73 -11.71 18.56 -1.41
N GLU A 74 -12.50 19.58 -1.09
CA GLU A 74 -12.89 20.63 -2.04
C GLU A 74 -11.72 21.54 -2.45
N GLU A 75 -10.73 21.75 -1.57
CA GLU A 75 -9.49 22.43 -1.94
C GLU A 75 -8.75 21.63 -3.02
N VAL A 76 -8.60 20.31 -2.82
CA VAL A 76 -7.92 19.43 -3.78
C VAL A 76 -8.66 19.39 -5.13
N ARG A 77 -9.99 19.50 -5.14
CA ARG A 77 -10.77 19.53 -6.39
C ARG A 77 -10.57 20.81 -7.20
N ARG A 78 -10.59 21.96 -6.53
CA ARG A 78 -10.58 23.25 -7.22
C ARG A 78 -9.17 23.71 -7.62
N ARG A 79 -8.13 23.18 -6.97
CA ARG A 79 -6.76 23.65 -7.17
C ARG A 79 -6.13 23.02 -8.41
N THR A 80 -5.46 23.86 -9.18
CA THR A 80 -4.79 23.48 -10.43
C THR A 80 -3.27 23.58 -10.35
N ASP A 81 -2.73 24.32 -9.38
CA ASP A 81 -1.29 24.47 -9.15
C ASP A 81 -0.89 23.95 -7.76
N TYR A 82 0.02 22.97 -7.79
CA TYR A 82 0.55 22.24 -6.64
C TYR A 82 2.05 22.51 -6.40
N SER A 83 2.61 23.58 -6.97
CA SER A 83 4.05 23.87 -6.89
C SER A 83 4.44 24.85 -5.78
N GLN A 84 3.50 25.68 -5.34
CA GLN A 84 3.76 26.92 -4.58
C GLN A 84 4.37 26.71 -3.20
N ASP A 85 3.89 25.73 -2.44
CA ASP A 85 4.25 25.51 -1.04
C ASP A 85 4.51 24.02 -0.74
N PRO A 86 5.15 23.69 0.40
CA PRO A 86 5.48 22.29 0.74
C PRO A 86 4.26 21.36 0.78
N ASP A 87 3.13 21.79 1.35
CA ASP A 87 1.91 20.99 1.46
C ASP A 87 1.30 20.76 0.08
N ALA A 88 1.24 21.81 -0.74
CA ALA A 88 0.78 21.72 -2.13
C ALA A 88 1.62 20.69 -2.92
N ARG A 89 2.95 20.69 -2.73
CA ARG A 89 3.83 19.71 -3.40
C ARG A 89 3.58 18.28 -2.92
N LEU A 90 3.31 18.06 -1.63
CA LEU A 90 2.95 16.76 -1.07
C LEU A 90 1.62 16.25 -1.66
N VAL A 91 0.59 17.09 -1.67
CA VAL A 91 -0.72 16.76 -2.27
C VAL A 91 -0.57 16.47 -3.76
N GLY A 92 0.18 17.31 -4.49
CA GLY A 92 0.48 17.11 -5.91
C GLY A 92 1.22 15.79 -6.17
N GLY A 93 2.17 15.42 -5.32
CA GLY A 93 2.88 14.14 -5.38
C GLY A 93 1.95 12.95 -5.20
N ALA A 94 1.09 13.00 -4.19
CA ALA A 94 0.09 11.96 -3.94
C ALA A 94 -0.92 11.81 -5.09
N LEU A 95 -1.33 12.92 -5.72
CA LEU A 95 -2.21 12.91 -6.90
C LEU A 95 -1.52 12.25 -8.10
N ARG A 96 -0.28 12.65 -8.41
CA ARG A 96 0.50 12.05 -9.51
C ARG A 96 0.67 10.54 -9.33
N LEU A 97 1.01 10.10 -8.12
CA LEU A 97 1.12 8.68 -7.77
C LEU A 97 -0.19 7.92 -8.00
N SER A 98 -1.31 8.47 -7.54
CA SER A 98 -2.62 7.83 -7.64
C SER A 98 -3.09 7.65 -9.08
N VAL A 99 -2.78 8.61 -9.95
CA VAL A 99 -3.12 8.56 -11.38
C VAL A 99 -2.22 7.58 -12.14
N GLU A 100 -0.92 7.52 -11.83
CA GLU A 100 0.02 6.69 -12.58
C GLU A 100 -0.06 5.19 -12.20
N ALA A 101 -0.57 4.83 -11.03
CA ALA A 101 -0.55 3.45 -10.52
C ALA A 101 -1.05 2.40 -11.52
N GLY A 102 -2.13 2.69 -12.26
CA GLY A 102 -2.68 1.78 -13.29
C GLY A 102 -1.80 1.64 -14.54
N GLN A 103 -1.00 2.66 -14.89
CA GLN A 103 -0.13 2.65 -16.06
C GLN A 103 1.15 1.83 -15.82
N LEU A 104 1.53 1.64 -14.55
CA LEU A 104 2.76 0.97 -14.15
C LEU A 104 2.63 -0.55 -14.04
N LEU A 105 1.43 -1.12 -14.22
CA LEU A 105 1.15 -2.56 -14.01
C LEU A 105 1.98 -3.48 -14.90
N GLY A 106 2.20 -3.10 -16.16
CA GLY A 106 3.00 -3.89 -17.10
C GLY A 106 4.47 -3.98 -16.66
N THR A 107 5.05 -2.84 -16.30
CA THR A 107 6.43 -2.75 -15.77
C THR A 107 6.54 -3.40 -14.40
N TRP A 108 5.55 -3.24 -13.52
CA TRP A 108 5.55 -3.83 -12.18
C TRP A 108 5.77 -5.34 -12.19
N ARG A 109 5.17 -6.06 -13.16
CA ARG A 109 5.28 -7.52 -13.28
C ARG A 109 6.69 -8.01 -13.63
N HIS A 110 7.54 -7.15 -14.19
CA HIS A 110 8.84 -7.56 -14.75
C HIS A 110 10.02 -6.77 -14.18
N SER A 111 9.78 -5.56 -13.67
CA SER A 111 10.80 -4.64 -13.19
C SER A 111 10.28 -3.79 -12.01
N PRO A 112 9.94 -4.41 -10.86
CA PRO A 112 9.44 -3.70 -9.69
C PRO A 112 10.33 -2.54 -9.23
N LEU A 113 11.66 -2.71 -9.23
CA LEU A 113 12.60 -1.66 -8.83
C LEU A 113 12.51 -0.41 -9.71
N GLN A 114 12.30 -0.58 -11.03
CA GLN A 114 12.10 0.54 -11.95
C GLN A 114 10.79 1.28 -11.62
N VAL A 115 9.74 0.55 -11.24
CA VAL A 115 8.49 1.16 -10.79
C VAL A 115 8.69 1.93 -9.49
N LEU A 116 9.40 1.38 -8.50
CA LEU A 116 9.68 2.09 -7.25
C LEU A 116 10.46 3.40 -7.48
N ALA A 117 11.47 3.36 -8.37
CA ALA A 117 12.20 4.55 -8.79
C ALA A 117 11.27 5.60 -9.44
N ARG A 118 10.36 5.16 -10.33
CA ARG A 118 9.36 6.02 -10.97
C ARG A 118 8.36 6.60 -9.97
N LEU A 119 7.88 5.82 -9.01
CA LEU A 119 7.01 6.30 -7.94
C LEU A 119 7.72 7.39 -7.13
N HIS A 120 8.98 7.17 -6.74
CA HIS A 120 9.73 8.19 -6.02
C HIS A 120 9.86 9.50 -6.84
N LEU A 121 10.15 9.42 -8.14
CA LEU A 121 10.16 10.59 -9.03
C LEU A 121 8.83 11.35 -9.03
N LEU A 122 7.70 10.63 -9.12
CA LEU A 122 6.37 11.24 -9.10
C LEU A 122 6.05 11.89 -7.75
N ALA A 123 6.47 11.26 -6.65
CA ALA A 123 6.25 11.74 -5.30
C ALA A 123 6.98 13.07 -5.07
N VAL A 124 8.26 13.17 -5.45
CA VAL A 124 9.08 14.36 -5.24
C VAL A 124 8.88 15.46 -6.29
N GLY A 125 8.25 15.14 -7.43
CA GLY A 125 7.91 16.11 -8.48
C GLY A 125 9.14 16.76 -9.09
N ASP A 126 9.20 18.10 -9.09
CA ASP A 126 10.29 18.89 -9.68
C ASP A 126 11.56 18.94 -8.82
N ALA A 127 11.61 18.19 -7.71
CA ALA A 127 12.82 18.09 -6.90
C ALA A 127 13.99 17.54 -7.73
N THR A 128 15.12 18.24 -7.67
CA THR A 128 16.35 17.86 -8.36
C THR A 128 17.40 17.42 -7.34
N GLY A 129 18.24 16.47 -7.70
CA GLY A 129 19.33 16.01 -6.85
C GLY A 129 19.76 14.59 -7.13
N PRO A 130 20.99 14.21 -6.74
CA PRO A 130 21.54 12.90 -7.06
C PRO A 130 20.82 11.73 -6.38
N ALA A 131 20.06 11.98 -5.31
CA ALA A 131 19.29 10.96 -4.59
C ALA A 131 17.90 10.70 -5.19
N VAL A 132 17.45 11.52 -6.14
CA VAL A 132 16.10 11.42 -6.69
C VAL A 132 15.98 10.22 -7.63
N GLY A 133 15.03 9.33 -7.33
CA GLY A 133 14.69 8.18 -8.18
C GLY A 133 15.60 6.97 -7.98
N ARG A 134 16.36 6.92 -6.89
CA ARG A 134 17.17 5.75 -6.52
C ARG A 134 17.15 5.50 -5.01
N PRO A 135 17.44 4.28 -4.56
CA PRO A 135 17.66 4.03 -3.14
C PRO A 135 18.81 4.87 -2.56
N ARG A 136 18.72 5.14 -1.26
CA ARG A 136 19.70 5.89 -0.48
C ARG A 136 21.03 5.15 -0.37
N GLN A 137 22.11 5.90 -0.31
CA GLN A 137 23.50 5.45 -0.22
C GLN A 137 24.08 5.70 1.18
N ASN A 138 25.25 5.13 1.45
CA ASN A 138 25.94 5.33 2.73
C ASN A 138 26.15 6.81 3.02
N GLY A 139 25.75 7.24 4.22
CA GLY A 139 25.82 8.64 4.65
C GLY A 139 24.62 9.51 4.26
N GLU A 140 23.72 9.03 3.38
CA GLU A 140 22.46 9.70 3.11
C GLU A 140 21.44 9.40 4.23
N PRO A 141 20.66 10.40 4.68
CA PRO A 141 19.68 10.19 5.74
C PRO A 141 18.48 9.39 5.24
N SER A 142 17.73 8.84 6.19
CA SER A 142 16.39 8.29 5.95
C SER A 142 15.38 9.15 6.69
N GLU A 143 14.38 9.64 5.97
CA GLU A 143 13.27 10.39 6.55
C GLU A 143 12.60 9.61 7.70
N GLU A 144 12.43 10.29 8.83
CA GLU A 144 11.62 9.78 9.93
C GLU A 144 10.17 9.59 9.47
N LEU A 145 9.61 8.42 9.77
CA LEU A 145 8.21 8.10 9.46
C LEU A 145 7.26 8.66 10.52
N PHE A 146 6.05 9.02 10.08
CA PHE A 146 4.97 9.49 10.94
C PHE A 146 5.36 10.74 11.76
N ARG A 147 6.02 11.72 11.12
CA ARG A 147 6.37 13.00 11.77
C ARG A 147 5.13 13.80 12.18
N HIS A 148 4.03 13.61 11.47
CA HIS A 148 2.77 14.28 11.69
C HIS A 148 1.78 13.31 12.30
N GLN A 149 1.06 13.74 13.33
CA GLN A 149 0.03 12.93 13.97
C GLN A 149 -1.30 13.12 13.25
N VAL A 150 -1.91 12.01 12.82
CA VAL A 150 -3.31 11.98 12.38
C VAL A 150 -4.11 11.29 13.46
N VAL A 151 -5.09 12.01 14.02
CA VAL A 151 -5.96 11.50 15.08
C VAL A 151 -6.92 10.47 14.48
N ALA A 152 -7.01 9.31 15.14
CA ALA A 152 -7.92 8.26 14.72
C ALA A 152 -9.39 8.70 14.84
N THR A 153 -10.16 8.49 13.79
CA THR A 153 -11.62 8.62 13.77
C THR A 153 -12.31 7.26 13.87
N GLU A 154 -11.56 6.18 13.67
CA GLU A 154 -12.00 4.79 13.78
C GLU A 154 -11.13 4.02 14.76
N LYS A 155 -11.74 3.07 15.48
CA LYS A 155 -11.02 2.24 16.44
C LYS A 155 -10.36 1.06 15.71
N PRO A 156 -9.06 0.78 15.93
CA PRO A 156 -8.44 -0.45 15.47
C PRO A 156 -9.18 -1.67 16.01
N GLU A 157 -9.36 -2.67 15.16
CA GLU A 157 -9.90 -3.95 15.57
C GLU A 157 -8.92 -4.67 16.49
N THR A 158 -9.44 -5.17 17.60
CA THR A 158 -8.73 -6.04 18.53
C THR A 158 -9.26 -7.46 18.36
N ARG A 159 -8.39 -8.42 18.06
CA ARG A 159 -8.75 -9.84 18.03
C ARG A 159 -8.18 -10.56 19.27
N PRO A 160 -8.88 -11.55 19.84
CA PRO A 160 -8.47 -12.21 21.10
C PRO A 160 -7.04 -12.76 21.09
N ASP A 161 -6.59 -13.24 19.93
CA ASP A 161 -5.28 -13.89 19.74
C ASP A 161 -4.25 -12.98 19.06
N THR A 162 -4.48 -11.66 19.04
CA THR A 162 -3.53 -10.68 18.50
C THR A 162 -2.96 -9.87 19.65
N PRO A 163 -1.63 -9.78 19.79
CA PRO A 163 -1.03 -9.00 20.87
C PRO A 163 -1.43 -7.52 20.77
N PRO A 164 -1.45 -6.81 21.91
CA PRO A 164 -1.63 -5.38 21.92
C PRO A 164 -0.64 -4.65 21.01
N LEU A 165 -1.14 -3.64 20.29
CA LEU A 165 -0.31 -2.77 19.45
C LEU A 165 0.85 -2.11 20.22
N SER A 166 0.68 -1.87 21.53
CA SER A 166 1.70 -1.28 22.41
C SER A 166 2.97 -2.10 22.58
N ASP A 167 2.96 -3.37 22.18
CA ASP A 167 4.05 -4.31 22.46
C ASP A 167 5.20 -4.19 21.45
N PHE A 168 5.02 -3.43 20.37
CA PHE A 168 5.99 -3.25 19.31
C PHE A 168 6.54 -1.82 19.24
N SER A 169 7.86 -1.72 19.03
CA SER A 169 8.53 -0.45 18.71
C SER A 169 9.13 -0.50 17.31
N LEU A 170 8.88 0.55 16.53
CA LEU A 170 9.36 0.62 15.15
C LEU A 170 10.89 0.70 15.13
N PRO A 171 11.61 -0.21 14.43
CA PRO A 171 13.06 -0.18 14.41
C PRO A 171 13.61 1.04 13.64
N PRO A 172 14.88 1.43 13.89
CA PRO A 172 15.58 2.39 13.06
C PRO A 172 15.70 1.89 11.61
N ALA A 173 16.01 2.79 10.68
CA ALA A 173 16.15 2.43 9.27
C ALA A 173 17.34 1.46 9.13
N PRO A 174 17.21 0.34 8.39
CA PRO A 174 18.30 -0.61 8.23
C PRO A 174 19.55 0.00 7.56
N PRO A 175 20.73 -0.61 7.69
CA PRO A 175 21.90 -0.23 6.89
C PRO A 175 21.62 -0.35 5.38
N VAL A 176 22.26 0.47 4.54
CA VAL A 176 21.96 0.50 3.09
C VAL A 176 22.22 -0.83 2.38
N ALA A 177 23.19 -1.62 2.87
CA ALA A 177 23.46 -2.95 2.33
C ALA A 177 22.28 -3.91 2.57
N GLU A 178 21.62 -3.82 3.73
CA GLU A 178 20.42 -4.59 4.03
C GLU A 178 19.24 -4.11 3.17
N VAL A 179 19.09 -2.80 3.00
CA VAL A 179 18.06 -2.22 2.12
C VAL A 179 18.20 -2.75 0.70
N SER A 180 19.38 -2.71 0.11
CA SER A 180 19.61 -3.24 -1.25
C SER A 180 19.26 -4.72 -1.35
N ALA A 181 19.78 -5.55 -0.45
CA ALA A 181 19.54 -7.00 -0.47
C ALA A 181 18.04 -7.36 -0.32
N ARG A 182 17.32 -6.65 0.56
CA ARG A 182 15.90 -6.88 0.79
C ARG A 182 15.02 -6.33 -0.33
N LEU A 183 15.40 -5.21 -0.95
CA LEU A 183 14.73 -4.71 -2.16
C LEU A 183 14.90 -5.68 -3.34
N ASP A 184 16.10 -6.24 -3.54
CA ASP A 184 16.34 -7.23 -4.59
C ASP A 184 15.49 -8.49 -4.34
N THR A 185 15.46 -8.97 -3.10
CA THR A 185 14.61 -10.10 -2.69
C THR A 185 13.12 -9.83 -2.94
N LEU A 186 12.64 -8.63 -2.58
CA LEU A 186 11.26 -8.21 -2.82
C LEU A 186 10.95 -8.12 -4.32
N ALA A 187 11.88 -7.61 -5.12
CA ALA A 187 11.72 -7.48 -6.56
C ALA A 187 11.67 -8.84 -7.25
N ASP A 188 12.55 -9.77 -6.88
CA ASP A 188 12.56 -11.13 -7.40
C ASP A 188 11.26 -11.87 -7.04
N LEU A 189 10.79 -11.71 -5.80
CA LEU A 189 9.50 -12.23 -5.35
C LEU A 189 8.36 -11.70 -6.23
N LEU A 190 8.26 -10.38 -6.44
CA LEU A 190 7.19 -9.77 -7.23
C LEU A 190 7.27 -10.13 -8.72
N ALA A 191 8.48 -10.19 -9.29
CA ALA A 191 8.69 -10.57 -10.68
C ALA A 191 8.30 -12.04 -10.92
N SER A 192 8.65 -12.94 -9.99
CA SER A 192 8.24 -14.34 -10.07
C SER A 192 6.72 -14.49 -10.10
N ARG A 193 5.99 -13.74 -9.26
CA ARG A 193 4.51 -13.71 -9.24
C ARG A 193 3.90 -13.14 -10.52
N GLY A 194 4.56 -12.17 -11.14
CA GLY A 194 4.15 -11.57 -12.41
C GLY A 194 4.26 -12.53 -13.60
N GLY A 195 5.27 -13.41 -13.57
CA GLY A 195 5.60 -14.37 -14.63
C GLY A 195 4.94 -15.75 -14.54
N THR A 196 4.28 -16.10 -13.43
CA THR A 196 3.63 -17.42 -13.26
C THR A 196 2.50 -17.60 -14.28
N LYS A 197 2.64 -18.62 -15.13
CA LYS A 197 1.68 -18.98 -16.19
C LYS A 197 0.43 -19.69 -15.65
N HIS A 198 0.51 -20.27 -14.45
CA HIS A 198 -0.59 -21.01 -13.84
C HIS A 198 -1.17 -20.25 -12.64
N PRO A 199 -2.48 -19.92 -12.64
CA PRO A 199 -3.13 -19.23 -11.52
C PRO A 199 -2.98 -19.95 -10.17
N ASN A 200 -2.83 -21.28 -10.19
CA ASN A 200 -2.75 -22.13 -8.99
C ASN A 200 -1.39 -22.06 -8.27
N GLU A 201 -0.39 -21.39 -8.84
CA GLU A 201 0.92 -21.18 -8.21
C GLU A 201 0.95 -19.91 -7.34
N ARG A 202 -0.05 -19.03 -7.45
CA ARG A 202 -0.23 -17.85 -6.60
C ARG A 202 -1.26 -18.15 -5.53
N THR A 203 -0.82 -18.74 -4.43
CA THR A 203 -1.72 -19.17 -3.34
C THR A 203 -1.84 -18.14 -2.22
N ALA A 204 -0.88 -17.22 -2.08
CA ALA A 204 -0.98 -16.13 -1.12
C ALA A 204 -2.12 -15.15 -1.51
N PRO A 205 -2.99 -14.75 -0.57
CA PRO A 205 -4.04 -13.78 -0.85
C PRO A 205 -3.47 -12.42 -1.29
N ALA A 206 -4.08 -11.78 -2.29
CA ALA A 206 -3.69 -10.47 -2.80
C ALA A 206 -3.45 -9.40 -1.72
N LEU A 207 -4.29 -9.39 -0.68
CA LEU A 207 -4.16 -8.47 0.45
C LEU A 207 -2.90 -8.74 1.29
N VAL A 208 -2.52 -10.01 1.46
CA VAL A 208 -1.28 -10.38 2.17
C VAL A 208 -0.06 -9.90 1.38
N VAL A 209 -0.04 -10.10 0.07
CA VAL A 209 1.03 -9.58 -0.80
C VAL A 209 1.13 -8.06 -0.71
N ALA A 210 -0.01 -7.37 -0.77
CA ALA A 210 -0.07 -5.91 -0.66
C ALA A 210 0.42 -5.41 0.72
N ALA A 211 0.06 -6.11 1.80
CA ALA A 211 0.53 -5.82 3.15
C ALA A 211 2.05 -6.01 3.27
N VAL A 212 2.60 -7.09 2.72
CA VAL A 212 4.06 -7.34 2.74
C VAL A 212 4.82 -6.26 1.98
N VAL A 213 4.41 -5.93 0.75
CA VAL A 213 5.05 -4.86 -0.03
C VAL A 213 5.03 -3.53 0.71
N HIS A 214 3.90 -3.20 1.32
CA HIS A 214 3.76 -1.97 2.08
C HIS A 214 4.68 -1.97 3.32
N GLY A 215 4.59 -3.00 4.16
CA GLY A 215 5.39 -3.12 5.38
C GLY A 215 6.89 -3.12 5.09
N GLU A 216 7.31 -3.81 4.02
CA GLU A 216 8.70 -3.89 3.59
C GLU A 216 9.24 -2.52 3.19
N LEU A 217 8.54 -1.81 2.29
CA LEU A 217 8.99 -0.49 1.82
C LEU A 217 9.03 0.55 2.95
N MET A 218 8.04 0.52 3.85
CA MET A 218 8.02 1.39 5.04
C MET A 218 9.15 1.04 6.03
N THR A 219 9.48 -0.22 6.21
CA THR A 219 10.54 -0.64 7.15
C THR A 219 11.93 -0.35 6.59
N LEU A 220 12.15 -0.63 5.29
CA LEU A 220 13.43 -0.40 4.62
C LEU A 220 13.77 1.09 4.47
N ARG A 221 12.73 1.92 4.23
CA ARG A 221 12.85 3.34 3.93
C ARG A 221 13.91 3.57 2.85
N PRO A 222 13.69 3.01 1.65
CA PRO A 222 14.72 2.92 0.64
C PRO A 222 15.14 4.28 0.10
N PHE A 223 14.31 5.31 0.18
CA PHE A 223 14.60 6.64 -0.33
C PHE A 223 14.96 7.61 0.80
N VAL A 224 15.60 8.72 0.44
CA VAL A 224 15.91 9.81 1.39
C VAL A 224 14.63 10.45 1.93
N ASN A 225 13.57 10.52 1.12
CA ASN A 225 12.24 11.04 1.49
C ASN A 225 11.12 10.32 0.72
N ALA A 226 9.87 10.69 1.01
CA ALA A 226 8.65 10.21 0.35
C ALA A 226 8.38 8.70 0.47
N ASN A 227 9.01 8.02 1.44
CA ASN A 227 8.87 6.56 1.62
C ASN A 227 7.41 6.14 1.87
N GLY A 228 6.67 6.90 2.68
CA GLY A 228 5.26 6.63 2.96
C GLY A 228 4.36 6.73 1.73
N LEU A 229 4.53 7.79 0.93
CA LEU A 229 3.80 7.96 -0.34
C LEU A 229 4.11 6.82 -1.32
N VAL A 230 5.39 6.46 -1.47
CA VAL A 230 5.80 5.37 -2.37
C VAL A 230 5.24 4.03 -1.92
N ALA A 231 5.30 3.73 -0.61
CA ALA A 231 4.81 2.46 -0.08
C ALA A 231 3.29 2.30 -0.28
N ARG A 232 2.50 3.35 -0.02
CA ARG A 232 1.03 3.33 -0.26
C ARG A 232 0.70 3.22 -1.75
N ALA A 233 1.44 3.90 -2.63
CA ALA A 233 1.26 3.76 -4.07
C ALA A 233 1.62 2.36 -4.59
N ALA A 234 2.72 1.78 -4.11
CA ALA A 234 3.11 0.40 -4.43
C ALA A 234 2.07 -0.62 -3.93
N GLN A 235 1.52 -0.41 -2.74
CA GLN A 235 0.42 -1.22 -2.22
C GLN A 235 -0.79 -1.20 -3.15
N ARG A 236 -1.19 -0.02 -3.63
CA ARG A 236 -2.28 0.15 -4.60
C ARG A 236 -2.00 -0.61 -5.90
N ILE A 237 -0.78 -0.54 -6.43
CA ILE A 237 -0.35 -1.31 -7.61
C ILE A 237 -0.53 -2.81 -7.37
N VAL A 238 -0.15 -3.33 -6.20
CA VAL A 238 -0.31 -4.75 -5.87
C VAL A 238 -1.78 -5.15 -5.81
N LEU A 239 -2.63 -4.35 -5.15
CA LEU A 239 -4.07 -4.61 -5.07
C LEU A 239 -4.71 -4.72 -6.47
N ILE A 240 -4.28 -3.88 -7.41
CA ILE A 240 -4.72 -3.91 -8.80
C ILE A 240 -4.13 -5.12 -9.54
N ALA A 241 -2.82 -5.32 -9.46
CA ALA A 241 -2.08 -6.35 -10.20
C ALA A 241 -2.48 -7.79 -9.80
N GLU A 242 -2.77 -8.01 -8.52
CA GLU A 242 -3.26 -9.28 -7.96
C GLU A 242 -4.79 -9.43 -8.07
N GLY A 243 -5.48 -8.45 -8.66
CA GLY A 243 -6.92 -8.54 -8.99
C GLY A 243 -7.87 -8.43 -7.78
N LEU A 244 -7.40 -7.90 -6.65
CA LEU A 244 -8.30 -7.54 -5.54
C LEU A 244 -9.10 -6.30 -5.85
N ASP A 245 -8.46 -5.28 -6.40
CA ASP A 245 -9.08 -4.01 -6.75
C ASP A 245 -8.69 -3.58 -8.19
N PRO A 246 -9.10 -4.34 -9.24
CA PRO A 246 -8.68 -4.08 -10.61
C PRO A 246 -9.08 -2.72 -11.18
N LYS A 247 -10.02 -2.01 -10.55
CA LYS A 247 -10.46 -0.66 -10.95
C LYS A 247 -9.93 0.44 -10.03
N ALA A 248 -9.09 0.10 -9.06
CA ALA A 248 -8.53 1.04 -8.09
C ALA A 248 -9.62 1.85 -7.34
N ILE A 249 -10.71 1.20 -6.95
CA ILE A 249 -11.86 1.83 -6.28
C ILE A 249 -11.83 1.69 -4.76
N CYS A 250 -10.79 1.11 -4.18
CA CYS A 250 -10.67 0.88 -2.73
C CYS A 250 -9.51 1.72 -2.16
N PRO A 251 -9.72 3.01 -1.84
CA PRO A 251 -8.67 3.90 -1.34
C PRO A 251 -8.28 3.53 0.11
N MET A 252 -7.40 2.53 0.25
CA MET A 252 -6.94 2.06 1.56
C MET A 252 -6.29 3.18 2.38
N GLU A 253 -5.71 4.18 1.72
CA GLU A 253 -5.10 5.35 2.36
C GLU A 253 -6.09 6.12 3.22
N VAL A 254 -7.38 6.15 2.83
CA VAL A 254 -8.45 6.73 3.66
C VAL A 254 -8.60 5.95 4.95
N GLY A 255 -8.63 4.61 4.87
CA GLY A 255 -8.71 3.76 6.06
C GLY A 255 -7.49 3.86 6.97
N LEU A 256 -6.29 3.98 6.40
CA LEU A 256 -5.06 4.21 7.18
C LEU A 256 -5.13 5.54 7.94
N ALA A 257 -5.63 6.60 7.30
CA ALA A 257 -5.83 7.90 7.95
C ALA A 257 -6.91 7.84 9.05
N GLU A 258 -8.03 7.17 8.80
CA GLU A 258 -9.12 7.01 9.78
C GLU A 258 -8.69 6.19 11.01
N LEU A 259 -7.81 5.20 10.85
CA LEU A 259 -7.21 4.45 11.96
C LEU A 259 -6.15 5.24 12.73
N GLY A 260 -5.70 6.37 12.19
CA GLY A 260 -4.72 7.26 12.80
C GLY A 260 -3.28 6.73 12.79
N THR A 261 -2.34 7.66 12.97
CA THR A 261 -0.90 7.35 12.87
C THR A 261 -0.37 6.50 14.01
N ASP A 262 -1.00 6.52 15.18
CA ASP A 262 -0.53 5.76 16.34
C ASP A 262 -0.74 4.25 16.14
N ALA A 263 -1.95 3.86 15.72
CA ALA A 263 -2.26 2.47 15.40
C ALA A 263 -1.47 1.98 14.19
N TYR A 264 -1.31 2.84 13.17
CA TYR A 264 -0.55 2.51 11.97
C TYR A 264 0.95 2.33 12.29
N ARG A 265 1.57 3.22 13.09
CA ARG A 265 2.95 3.08 13.55
C ARG A 265 3.14 1.78 14.34
N ALA A 266 2.24 1.49 15.26
CA ALA A 266 2.31 0.31 16.10
C ALA A 266 2.14 -1.00 15.30
N ALA A 267 1.20 -1.03 14.35
CA ALA A 267 1.04 -2.17 13.45
C ALA A 267 2.28 -2.38 12.57
N LEU A 268 2.86 -1.30 12.04
CA LEU A 268 4.11 -1.37 11.27
C LEU A 268 5.29 -1.84 12.13
N ALA A 269 5.34 -1.45 13.41
CA ALA A 269 6.32 -1.97 14.34
C ALA A 269 6.16 -3.49 14.53
N GLY A 270 4.92 -3.99 14.56
CA GLY A 270 4.59 -5.40 14.50
C GLY A 270 5.23 -6.09 13.27
N TYR A 271 5.02 -5.54 12.07
CA TYR A 271 5.69 -6.04 10.86
C TYR A 271 7.22 -6.05 11.00
N GLY A 272 7.80 -4.94 11.48
CA GLY A 272 9.24 -4.78 11.66
C GLY A 272 9.87 -5.75 12.67
N SER A 273 9.08 -6.34 13.58
CA SER A 273 9.56 -7.38 14.50
C SER A 273 9.89 -8.70 13.79
N GLY A 274 9.31 -8.97 12.62
CA GLY A 274 9.44 -10.22 11.90
C GLY A 274 8.78 -11.43 12.58
N THR A 275 8.06 -11.23 13.69
CA THR A 275 7.36 -12.29 14.43
C THR A 275 6.03 -12.64 13.77
N ALA A 276 5.55 -13.88 13.94
CA ALA A 276 4.24 -14.29 13.44
C ALA A 276 3.10 -13.39 13.97
N GLU A 277 3.14 -13.04 15.26
CA GLU A 277 2.14 -12.19 15.90
C GLU A 277 2.17 -10.74 15.38
N GLY A 278 3.36 -10.19 15.19
CA GLY A 278 3.54 -8.86 14.60
C GLY A 278 3.07 -8.79 13.14
N MET A 279 3.34 -9.84 12.36
CA MET A 279 2.84 -9.98 10.99
C MET A 279 1.31 -10.10 10.94
N THR A 280 0.72 -10.90 11.83
CA THR A 280 -0.75 -11.00 11.99
C THR A 280 -1.37 -9.63 12.27
N THR A 281 -0.81 -8.91 13.24
CA THR A 281 -1.27 -7.56 13.65
C THR A 281 -1.26 -6.59 12.46
N TRP A 282 -0.15 -6.58 11.70
CA TRP A 282 -0.01 -5.74 10.52
C TRP A 282 -1.00 -6.08 9.41
N ILE A 283 -1.18 -7.36 9.10
CA ILE A 283 -2.08 -7.80 8.03
C ILE A 283 -3.54 -7.50 8.38
N ILE A 284 -3.95 -7.69 9.65
CA ILE A 284 -5.29 -7.33 10.13
C ILE A 284 -5.50 -5.81 10.03
N HIS A 285 -4.50 -5.01 10.41
CA HIS A 285 -4.57 -3.55 10.27
C HIS A 285 -4.79 -3.13 8.81
N CYS A 286 -4.04 -3.71 7.88
CA CYS A 286 -4.24 -3.49 6.44
C CYS A 286 -5.63 -3.95 5.94
N ALA A 287 -6.14 -5.08 6.44
CA ALA A 287 -7.48 -5.57 6.10
C ALA A 287 -8.58 -4.62 6.58
N GLN A 288 -8.44 -4.06 7.77
CA GLN A 288 -9.35 -3.06 8.29
C GLN A 288 -9.28 -1.76 7.49
N ALA A 289 -8.07 -1.24 7.23
CA ALA A 289 -7.87 -0.06 6.40
C ALA A 289 -8.51 -0.22 5.01
N LEU A 290 -8.40 -1.41 4.39
CA LEU A 290 -9.04 -1.66 3.09
C LEU A 290 -10.56 -1.60 3.19
N ARG A 291 -11.16 -2.19 4.22
CA ARG A 291 -12.61 -2.15 4.44
C ARG A 291 -13.13 -0.74 4.68
N LEU A 292 -12.36 0.09 5.40
CA LEU A 292 -12.68 1.51 5.59
C LEU A 292 -12.58 2.28 4.27
N GLY A 293 -11.57 2.03 3.44
CA GLY A 293 -11.49 2.57 2.08
C GLY A 293 -12.67 2.14 1.19
N VAL A 294 -13.10 0.87 1.28
CA VAL A 294 -14.30 0.37 0.58
C VAL A 294 -15.56 1.10 1.05
N ARG A 295 -15.69 1.38 2.35
CA ARG A 295 -16.81 2.14 2.91
C ARG A 295 -16.85 3.55 2.35
N GLU A 296 -15.72 4.23 2.22
CA GLU A 296 -15.65 5.56 1.61
C GLU A 296 -16.15 5.54 0.15
N SER A 297 -15.70 4.59 -0.67
CA SER A 297 -16.18 4.46 -2.05
C SER A 297 -17.64 4.02 -2.15
N THR A 298 -18.15 3.29 -1.15
CA THR A 298 -19.58 2.98 -1.04
C THR A 298 -20.38 4.25 -0.79
N ALA A 299 -19.92 5.15 0.10
CA ALA A 299 -20.57 6.44 0.33
C ALA A 299 -20.58 7.33 -0.92
N VAL A 300 -19.50 7.30 -1.72
CA VAL A 300 -19.45 7.96 -3.04
C VAL A 300 -20.53 7.39 -3.98
N CYS A 301 -20.62 6.06 -4.08
CA CYS A 301 -21.65 5.40 -4.87
C CYS A 301 -23.06 5.80 -4.44
N GLU A 302 -23.34 5.84 -3.15
CA GLU A 302 -24.64 6.24 -2.62
C GLU A 302 -24.96 7.71 -2.90
N ALA A 303 -23.97 8.61 -2.78
CA ALA A 303 -24.13 10.02 -3.13
C ALA A 303 -24.44 10.20 -4.62
N MET A 304 -23.72 9.50 -5.49
CA MET A 304 -23.98 9.48 -6.93
C MET A 304 -25.38 8.96 -7.25
N GLN A 305 -25.85 7.93 -6.53
CA GLN A 305 -27.19 7.40 -6.71
C GLN A 305 -28.28 8.38 -6.25
N ARG A 306 -28.06 9.13 -5.16
CA ARG A 306 -28.99 10.17 -4.71
C ARG A 306 -29.09 11.33 -5.70
N GLY A 307 -27.98 11.73 -6.32
CA GLY A 307 -27.96 12.74 -7.39
C GLY A 307 -28.56 12.28 -8.72
N MET A 308 -29.00 11.02 -8.83
CA MET A 308 -29.72 10.49 -10.00
C MET A 308 -31.24 10.49 -9.83
N ALA A 309 -31.75 10.70 -8.60
CA ALA A 309 -33.17 10.76 -8.28
C ALA A 309 -33.68 12.20 -8.42
#